data_AF-D5G3L5-F1
#
_entry.id   AF-D5G3L5-F1
#
_cell.length_a   1.000
_cell.length_b   1.000
_cell.length_c   1.000
_cell.angle_alpha   90.00
_cell.angle_beta   90.00
_cell.angle_gamma   90.00
#
_symmetry.space_group_name_H-M   'P 1'
#
loop_
_entity.id
_entity.type
_entity.pdbx_description
1 polymer ?
#
loop_
_entity_poly.entity_id
_entity_poly.type
_entity_poly.pdbx_seq_one_letter_code
_entity_poly.pdbx_strand_id
1 'polypeptide(L)'
;RWYELCNRYGLYVVDEANIETHGMVPMNRLSDDPAWLPAYSARVTRMLQSHRNHPSIIIWSLGNESGCGANHEAMYHWLKREDPTRPVQYEGGGADSTATDIICPMYARVERDQLIPAVPKWSIKKWIGLPGEQRPLILCEYAHAMGNSLGNFA
;
A
#
# COMPACT_ATOMS: atom_id res chain seq x y z
N ARG A 1 -11.86 13.51 13.43
CA ARG A 1 -12.99 14.05 12.63
C ARG A 1 -13.16 13.44 11.24
N TRP A 2 -12.13 13.27 10.40
CA TRP A 2 -12.30 12.66 9.05
C TRP A 2 -12.97 11.28 9.10
N TYR A 3 -12.43 10.34 9.89
CA TYR A 3 -12.99 8.99 10.00
C TYR A 3 -14.41 8.96 10.60
N GLU A 4 -14.77 9.92 11.45
CA GLU A 4 -16.15 10.05 11.96
C GLU A 4 -17.13 10.42 10.85
N LEU A 5 -16.70 11.23 9.88
CA LEU A 5 -17.51 11.56 8.70
C LEU A 5 -17.64 10.33 7.81
N CYS A 6 -16.55 9.62 7.50
CA CYS A 6 -16.60 8.39 6.71
C CYS A 6 -17.51 7.33 7.34
N ASN A 7 -17.47 7.19 8.67
CA ASN A 7 -18.39 6.31 9.41
C ASN A 7 -19.87 6.68 9.20
N ARG A 8 -20.19 7.97 9.17
CA ARG A 8 -21.58 8.46 9.08
C ARG A 8 -22.11 8.47 7.64
N TYR A 9 -21.26 8.82 6.68
CA TYR A 9 -21.63 8.95 5.28
C TYR A 9 -21.45 7.66 4.47
N GLY A 10 -20.71 6.68 5.00
CA GLY A 10 -20.53 5.38 4.35
C GLY A 10 -19.51 5.43 3.21
N LEU A 11 -18.23 5.59 3.57
CA LEU A 11 -17.11 5.44 2.63
C LEU A 11 -16.11 4.42 3.17
N TYR A 12 -15.63 3.54 2.28
CA TYR A 12 -14.51 2.66 2.60
C TYR A 12 -13.22 3.47 2.66
N VAL A 13 -12.43 3.23 3.70
CA VAL A 13 -11.17 3.95 3.96
C VAL A 13 -10.03 2.95 4.06
N VAL A 14 -8.96 3.24 3.32
CA VAL A 14 -7.61 2.76 3.61
C VAL A 14 -6.98 3.79 4.53
N ASP A 15 -6.55 3.40 5.72
CA ASP A 15 -5.84 4.29 6.63
C ASP A 15 -4.35 4.01 6.56
N GLU A 16 -3.55 5.04 6.27
CA GLU A 16 -2.17 4.90 5.85
C GLU A 16 -1.19 5.54 6.84
N ALA A 17 -0.15 4.78 7.19
CA ALA A 17 0.89 5.28 8.06
C ALA A 17 1.64 6.41 7.34
N ASN A 18 1.94 7.48 8.07
CA ASN A 18 2.72 8.60 7.52
C ASN A 18 4.20 8.21 7.34
N ILE A 19 4.52 7.41 6.33
CA ILE A 19 5.84 6.90 6.00
C ILE A 19 6.00 7.03 4.49
N GLU A 20 6.87 7.92 4.04
CA GLU A 20 7.26 8.03 2.64
C GLU A 20 8.74 8.43 2.55
N THR A 21 9.53 7.66 1.80
CA THR A 21 10.96 7.89 1.62
C THR A 21 11.36 7.87 0.14
N HIS A 22 10.46 8.36 -0.72
CA HIS A 22 10.63 8.35 -2.18
C HIS A 22 11.99 8.94 -2.60
N GLY A 23 12.45 10.00 -1.94
CA GLY A 23 13.73 10.67 -2.24
C GLY A 23 15.01 9.89 -1.93
N MET A 24 14.94 8.68 -1.38
CA MET A 24 16.12 7.88 -1.04
C MET A 24 16.66 7.06 -2.23
N VAL A 25 17.95 6.73 -2.22
CA VAL A 25 18.60 5.92 -3.28
C VAL A 25 19.41 4.75 -2.69
N PRO A 26 19.00 3.49 -2.81
CA PRO A 26 17.69 3.05 -3.29
C PRO A 26 16.56 3.54 -2.37
N MET A 27 15.34 3.51 -2.88
CA MET A 27 14.15 4.01 -2.17
C MET A 27 13.95 3.34 -0.80
N ASN A 28 14.35 2.07 -0.67
CA ASN A 28 14.27 1.30 0.57
C ASN A 28 15.43 1.53 1.55
N ARG A 29 16.34 2.49 1.31
CA ARG A 29 17.54 2.70 2.15
C ARG A 29 17.20 2.81 3.64
N LEU A 30 16.10 3.49 4.00
CA LEU A 30 15.66 3.63 5.40
C LEU A 30 14.73 2.49 5.83
N SER A 31 13.94 1.96 4.90
CA SER A 31 13.02 0.85 5.11
C SER A 31 13.70 -0.48 5.41
N ASP A 32 14.96 -0.62 5.04
CA ASP A 32 15.78 -1.81 5.26
C ASP A 32 16.88 -1.59 6.32
N ASP A 33 16.95 -0.39 6.91
CA ASP A 33 17.88 -0.07 8.00
C ASP A 33 17.21 -0.30 9.37
N PRO A 34 17.67 -1.26 10.19
CA PRO A 34 17.08 -1.52 11.49
C PRO A 34 17.19 -0.34 12.46
N ALA A 35 18.10 0.62 12.24
CA ALA A 35 18.17 1.85 13.04
C ALA A 35 16.92 2.72 12.88
N TRP A 36 16.18 2.58 11.77
CA TRP A 36 14.93 3.30 11.49
C TRP A 36 13.68 2.55 11.94
N LEU A 37 13.79 1.27 12.34
CA LEU A 37 12.65 0.47 12.81
C LEU A 37 11.86 1.16 13.93
N PRO A 38 12.47 1.79 14.96
CA PRO A 38 11.69 2.48 15.99
C PRO A 38 10.84 3.63 15.44
N ALA A 39 11.35 4.36 14.44
CA ALA A 39 10.63 5.47 13.82
C ALA A 39 9.48 4.98 12.93
N TYR A 40 9.69 3.90 12.17
CA TYR A 40 8.65 3.23 11.39
C TYR A 40 7.55 2.69 12.31
N SER A 41 7.96 1.98 13.37
CA SER A 41 7.07 1.38 14.35
C SER A 41 6.20 2.42 15.03
N ALA A 42 6.77 3.54 15.48
CA ALA A 42 6.00 4.61 16.12
C ALA A 42 4.88 5.17 15.22
N ARG A 43 5.09 5.22 13.89
CA ARG A 43 4.10 5.74 12.93
C ARG A 43 2.97 4.74 12.70
N VAL A 44 3.29 3.46 12.49
CA VAL A 44 2.30 2.39 12.28
C VAL A 44 1.50 2.10 13.55
N THR A 45 2.18 1.91 14.68
CA THR A 45 1.51 1.54 15.94
C THR A 45 0.56 2.62 16.45
N ARG A 46 0.95 3.89 16.36
CA ARG A 46 0.11 5.01 16.78
C ARG A 46 -1.10 5.20 15.87
N MET A 47 -0.98 4.94 14.57
CA MET A 47 -2.11 4.94 13.65
C MET A 47 -3.15 3.90 14.09
N LEU A 48 -2.73 2.64 14.25
CA LEU A 48 -3.63 1.56 14.66
C LEU A 48 -4.31 1.88 15.99
N GLN A 49 -3.53 2.23 17.02
CA GLN A 49 -4.05 2.52 18.35
C GLN A 49 -5.08 3.65 18.36
N SER A 50 -4.88 4.67 17.50
CA SER A 50 -5.77 5.81 17.42
C SER A 50 -7.05 5.52 16.64
N HIS A 51 -6.97 4.69 15.59
CA HIS A 51 -8.03 4.63 14.58
C HIS A 51 -8.76 3.28 14.47
N ARG A 52 -8.28 2.20 15.10
CA ARG A 52 -8.82 0.81 14.97
C ARG A 52 -10.33 0.65 15.19
N ASN A 53 -10.96 1.54 15.93
CA ASN A 53 -12.39 1.48 16.25
C ASN A 53 -13.28 2.16 15.20
N HIS A 54 -12.72 2.74 14.13
CA HIS A 54 -13.52 3.29 13.04
C HIS A 54 -13.99 2.19 12.08
N PRO A 55 -15.30 1.93 11.95
CA PRO A 55 -15.83 0.93 11.01
C PRO A 55 -15.63 1.28 9.53
N SER A 56 -15.44 2.56 9.19
CA SER A 56 -15.15 2.96 7.80
C SER A 56 -13.78 2.50 7.33
N ILE A 57 -12.82 2.33 8.24
CA ILE A 57 -11.48 1.84 7.92
C ILE A 57 -11.61 0.34 7.69
N ILE A 58 -11.27 -0.11 6.49
CA ILE A 58 -11.37 -1.52 6.10
C ILE A 58 -10.02 -2.12 5.72
N ILE A 59 -8.99 -1.29 5.50
CA ILE A 59 -7.63 -1.72 5.11
C ILE A 59 -6.63 -0.82 5.85
N TRP A 60 -5.51 -1.40 6.30
CA TRP A 60 -4.34 -0.65 6.76
C TRP A 60 -3.30 -0.53 5.64
N SER A 61 -2.69 0.64 5.47
CA SER A 61 -1.52 0.81 4.60
C SER A 61 -0.26 1.11 5.42
N LEU A 62 0.86 0.48 5.05
CA LEU A 62 2.15 0.67 5.73
C LEU A 62 2.84 2.00 5.40
N GLY A 63 2.29 2.77 4.46
CA GLY A 63 2.87 4.00 3.94
C GLY A 63 2.91 3.98 2.41
N ASN A 64 3.70 4.88 1.84
CA ASN A 64 3.80 5.07 0.41
C ASN A 64 5.27 5.12 -0.04
N GLU A 65 5.53 4.78 -1.31
CA GLU A 65 6.80 4.97 -2.05
C GLU A 65 8.08 4.98 -1.19
N SER A 66 8.28 3.92 -0.40
CA SER A 66 9.45 3.75 0.48
C SER A 66 10.25 2.49 0.13
N GLY A 67 10.15 2.02 -1.12
CA GLY A 67 10.66 0.71 -1.56
C GLY A 67 10.09 -0.44 -0.69
N CYS A 68 10.76 -1.59 -0.62
CA CYS A 68 10.42 -2.64 0.35
C CYS A 68 11.66 -3.04 1.13
N GLY A 69 11.52 -3.30 2.43
CA GLY A 69 12.64 -3.64 3.32
C GLY A 69 12.13 -4.27 4.62
N ALA A 70 13.05 -4.78 5.44
CA ALA A 70 12.73 -5.56 6.63
C ALA A 70 11.82 -4.83 7.64
N ASN A 71 11.85 -3.50 7.68
CA ASN A 71 10.97 -2.72 8.56
C ASN A 71 9.50 -2.82 8.12
N HIS A 72 9.22 -2.93 6.82
CA HIS A 72 7.86 -3.14 6.32
C HIS A 72 7.34 -4.54 6.69
N GLU A 73 8.16 -5.58 6.52
CA GLU A 73 7.77 -6.95 6.90
C GLU A 73 7.47 -7.05 8.39
N ALA A 74 8.31 -6.44 9.24
CA ALA A 74 8.10 -6.38 10.67
C ALA A 74 6.77 -5.70 11.03
N MET A 75 6.45 -4.57 10.38
CA MET A 75 5.21 -3.83 10.61
C MET A 75 3.97 -4.52 10.05
N TYR A 76 4.09 -5.18 8.89
CA TYR A 76 3.05 -6.04 8.34
C TYR A 76 2.67 -7.12 9.35
N HIS A 77 3.64 -7.93 9.81
CA HIS A 77 3.38 -9.01 10.76
C HIS A 77 2.88 -8.50 12.12
N TRP A 78 3.33 -7.33 12.55
CA TRP A 78 2.78 -6.68 13.74
C TRP A 78 1.30 -6.32 13.56
N LEU A 79 0.93 -5.63 12.48
CA LEU A 79 -0.47 -5.28 12.19
C LEU A 79 -1.35 -6.52 12.10
N LYS A 80 -0.92 -7.57 11.38
CA LYS A 80 -1.67 -8.83 11.24
C LYS A 80 -1.95 -9.49 12.59
N ARG A 81 -1.05 -9.36 13.57
CA ARG A 81 -1.23 -9.89 14.92
C ARG A 81 -2.14 -9.01 15.78
N GLU A 82 -1.95 -7.69 15.72
CA GLU A 82 -2.67 -6.75 16.59
C GLU A 82 -4.10 -6.45 16.13
N ASP A 83 -4.35 -6.48 14.81
CA ASP A 83 -5.68 -6.33 14.24
C ASP A 83 -5.90 -7.34 13.08
N PRO A 84 -6.33 -8.57 13.40
CA PRO A 84 -6.63 -9.57 12.38
C PRO A 84 -7.93 -9.28 11.61
N THR A 85 -8.66 -8.22 11.95
CA THR A 85 -9.98 -7.93 11.34
C THR A 85 -9.89 -7.24 9.98
N ARG A 86 -8.70 -6.73 9.62
CA ARG A 86 -8.47 -5.96 8.39
C ARG A 86 -7.26 -6.50 7.61
N PRO A 87 -7.32 -6.54 6.26
CA PRO A 87 -6.13 -6.72 5.44
C PRO A 87 -5.15 -5.55 5.57
N VAL A 88 -3.89 -5.83 5.26
CA VAL A 88 -2.80 -4.84 5.18
C VAL A 88 -2.35 -4.76 3.72
N GLN A 89 -2.22 -3.55 3.18
CA GLN A 89 -1.65 -3.32 1.86
C GLN A 89 -0.38 -2.48 1.92
N TYR A 90 0.49 -2.63 0.93
CA TYR A 90 1.65 -1.75 0.73
C TYR A 90 2.21 -1.91 -0.69
N GLU A 91 2.33 -0.81 -1.44
CA GLU A 91 2.74 -0.85 -2.86
C GLU A 91 4.25 -0.99 -3.03
N GLY A 92 5.03 -0.47 -2.07
CA GLY A 92 6.46 -0.27 -2.27
C GLY A 92 7.21 -1.55 -2.64
N GLY A 93 8.18 -1.42 -3.55
CA GLY A 93 9.05 -2.52 -3.95
C GLY A 93 8.43 -3.54 -4.91
N GLY A 94 7.36 -3.19 -5.61
CA GLY A 94 6.81 -4.01 -6.71
C GLY A 94 5.32 -4.27 -6.64
N ALA A 95 4.63 -3.78 -5.61
CA ALA A 95 3.18 -3.88 -5.38
C ALA A 95 2.61 -5.26 -5.06
N ASP A 96 3.46 -6.29 -5.01
CA ASP A 96 3.09 -7.69 -4.76
C ASP A 96 4.05 -8.40 -3.79
N SER A 97 4.76 -7.64 -2.94
CA SER A 97 5.69 -8.16 -1.95
C SER A 97 5.03 -9.03 -0.87
N THR A 98 5.84 -9.59 0.04
CA THR A 98 5.40 -10.31 1.24
C THR A 98 4.70 -9.42 2.27
N ALA A 99 4.85 -8.10 2.17
CA ALA A 99 4.29 -7.13 3.09
C ALA A 99 2.90 -6.59 2.65
N THR A 100 2.22 -7.29 1.73
CA THR A 100 0.89 -6.90 1.25
C THR A 100 -0.05 -8.10 1.05
N ASP A 101 -1.28 -7.98 1.55
CA ASP A 101 -2.39 -8.91 1.33
C ASP A 101 -3.09 -8.69 -0.02
N ILE A 102 -2.90 -7.50 -0.62
CA ILE A 102 -3.58 -7.04 -1.84
C ILE A 102 -2.49 -6.61 -2.83
N ILE A 103 -2.59 -7.07 -4.09
CA ILE A 103 -1.75 -6.52 -5.16
C ILE A 103 -2.21 -5.09 -5.39
N CYS A 104 -1.38 -4.11 -5.04
CA CYS A 104 -1.83 -2.73 -4.95
C CYS A 104 -0.99 -1.74 -5.77
N PRO A 105 -0.79 -1.97 -7.08
CA PRO A 105 0.09 -1.14 -7.88
C PRO A 105 -0.46 0.27 -8.05
N MET A 106 0.44 1.23 -8.19
CA MET A 106 0.11 2.53 -8.75
C MET A 106 0.36 2.56 -10.27
N TYR A 107 -0.60 3.07 -11.03
CA TYR A 107 -0.49 3.38 -12.46
C TYR A 107 -0.16 2.21 -13.41
N ALA A 108 -0.35 0.97 -12.97
CA ALA A 108 -0.36 -0.18 -13.87
C ALA A 108 -1.50 -0.05 -14.89
N ARG A 109 -1.25 -0.39 -16.15
CA ARG A 109 -2.22 -0.23 -17.23
C ARG A 109 -3.14 -1.44 -17.33
N VAL A 110 -4.30 -1.27 -17.98
CA VAL A 110 -5.29 -2.34 -18.11
C VAL A 110 -4.79 -3.51 -18.96
N GLU A 111 -4.12 -3.21 -20.08
CA GLU A 111 -3.74 -4.21 -21.10
C GLU A 111 -2.24 -4.23 -21.42
N ARG A 112 -1.47 -3.28 -20.91
CA ARG A 112 -0.08 -3.05 -21.34
C ARG A 112 0.91 -3.17 -20.19
N ASP A 113 1.82 -4.11 -20.32
CA ASP A 113 2.97 -4.26 -19.42
C ASP A 113 3.92 -3.05 -19.51
N GLN A 114 4.50 -2.70 -18.36
CA GLN A 114 5.59 -1.73 -18.21
C GLN A 114 6.75 -2.42 -17.49
N LEU A 115 7.77 -2.81 -18.25
CA LEU A 115 8.89 -3.61 -17.76
C LEU A 115 9.97 -2.72 -17.15
N ILE A 116 9.70 -2.22 -15.94
CA ILE A 116 10.68 -1.48 -15.14
C ILE A 116 11.57 -2.50 -14.43
N PRO A 117 12.91 -2.41 -14.51
CA PRO A 117 13.81 -3.32 -13.80
C PRO A 117 13.50 -3.37 -12.29
N ALA A 118 13.53 -4.58 -11.72
CA ALA A 118 13.20 -4.90 -10.32
C ALA A 118 11.73 -4.70 -9.90
N VAL A 119 11.01 -3.73 -10.47
CA VAL A 119 9.64 -3.38 -10.07
C VAL A 119 8.70 -3.28 -11.29
N PRO A 120 8.51 -4.38 -12.06
CA PRO A 120 7.67 -4.35 -13.25
C PRO A 120 6.22 -4.02 -12.86
N LYS A 121 5.55 -3.20 -13.68
CA LYS A 121 4.11 -2.96 -13.58
C LYS A 121 3.43 -3.74 -14.69
N TRP A 122 2.93 -4.92 -14.36
CA TRP A 122 2.21 -5.76 -15.32
C TRP A 122 0.86 -5.14 -15.69
N SER A 123 0.34 -5.51 -16.85
CA SER A 123 -1.08 -5.35 -17.15
C SER A 123 -1.92 -5.95 -16.02
N ILE A 124 -2.91 -5.23 -15.50
CA ILE A 124 -3.69 -5.72 -14.34
C ILE A 124 -4.40 -7.05 -14.63
N LYS A 125 -4.82 -7.28 -15.88
CA LYS A 125 -5.42 -8.56 -16.31
C LYS A 125 -4.43 -9.72 -16.29
N LYS A 126 -3.16 -9.42 -16.58
CA LYS A 126 -2.07 -10.40 -16.54
C LYS A 126 -1.62 -10.66 -15.10
N TRP A 127 -1.53 -9.61 -14.28
CA TRP A 127 -0.96 -9.68 -12.94
C TRP A 127 -1.70 -10.67 -12.04
N ILE A 128 -3.04 -10.60 -12.05
CA ILE A 128 -3.91 -11.54 -11.31
C ILE A 128 -3.83 -12.99 -11.83
N GLY A 129 -3.26 -13.21 -13.02
CA GLY A 129 -3.09 -14.52 -13.63
C GLY A 129 -1.64 -15.02 -13.63
N LEU A 130 -0.72 -14.34 -12.93
CA LEU A 130 0.67 -14.81 -12.81
C LEU A 130 0.72 -16.14 -12.03
N PRO A 131 1.65 -17.05 -12.37
CA PRO A 131 1.75 -18.34 -11.68
C PRO A 131 1.88 -18.20 -10.17
N GLY A 132 0.96 -18.81 -9.42
CA GLY A 132 0.96 -18.82 -7.96
C GLY A 132 0.32 -17.59 -7.30
N GLU A 133 -0.09 -16.59 -8.07
CA GLU A 133 -0.80 -15.43 -7.53
C GLU A 133 -2.27 -15.75 -7.27
N GLN A 134 -2.77 -15.36 -6.10
CA GLN A 134 -4.15 -15.63 -5.64
C GLN A 134 -4.77 -14.42 -4.92
N ARG A 135 -4.00 -13.35 -4.71
CA ARG A 135 -4.44 -12.15 -4.02
C ARG A 135 -5.36 -11.32 -4.93
N PRO A 136 -6.31 -10.56 -4.36
CA PRO A 136 -7.04 -9.55 -5.11
C PRO A 136 -6.09 -8.44 -5.58
N LEU A 137 -6.47 -7.75 -6.65
CA LEU A 137 -5.76 -6.57 -7.15
C LEU A 137 -6.65 -5.32 -7.04
N ILE A 138 -6.17 -4.30 -6.33
CA ILE A 138 -6.81 -2.99 -6.20
C ILE A 138 -5.73 -1.93 -6.39
N LEU A 139 -5.80 -1.18 -7.50
CA LEU A 139 -4.84 -0.10 -7.77
C LEU A 139 -4.89 0.93 -6.64
N CYS A 140 -3.80 1.15 -5.90
CA CYS A 140 -3.76 2.19 -4.86
C CYS A 140 -3.87 3.58 -5.50
N GLU A 141 -3.34 3.72 -6.72
CA GLU A 141 -3.47 4.90 -7.56
C GLU A 141 -3.63 4.49 -9.03
N TYR A 142 -4.51 5.18 -9.76
CA TYR A 142 -4.65 5.03 -11.21
C TYR A 142 -5.31 6.28 -11.80
N ALA A 143 -5.36 6.36 -13.13
CA ALA A 143 -6.04 7.44 -13.84
C ALA A 143 -5.63 8.86 -13.37
N HIS A 144 -4.32 9.11 -13.31
CA HIS A 144 -3.74 10.37 -12.85
C HIS A 144 -4.40 11.61 -13.48
N ALA A 145 -5.16 12.37 -12.69
CA ALA A 145 -6.08 13.41 -13.16
C ALA A 145 -5.44 14.82 -13.28
N MET A 146 -4.17 14.91 -13.70
CA MET A 146 -3.48 16.19 -13.85
C MET A 146 -3.79 16.86 -15.20
N GLY A 147 -4.45 18.01 -15.17
CA GLY A 147 -4.74 18.82 -16.36
C GLY A 147 -5.78 18.18 -17.29
N ASN A 148 -5.55 18.26 -18.60
CA ASN A 148 -6.39 17.56 -19.58
C ASN A 148 -6.00 16.06 -19.62
N SER A 149 -6.63 15.27 -18.76
CA SER A 149 -6.32 13.86 -18.51
C SER A 149 -7.58 12.98 -18.55
N LEU A 150 -7.58 11.83 -17.86
CA LEU A 150 -8.69 10.86 -17.76
C LEU A 150 -9.12 10.23 -19.10
N GLY A 151 -8.22 10.24 -20.11
CA GLY A 151 -8.44 9.49 -21.34
C GLY A 151 -8.56 7.99 -21.08
N ASN A 152 -9.47 7.32 -21.80
CA ASN A 152 -9.75 5.88 -21.70
C ASN A 152 -10.23 5.42 -20.31
N PHE A 153 -10.89 6.28 -19.54
CA PHE A 153 -11.43 5.92 -18.22
C PHE A 153 -12.81 5.23 -18.28
N ALA A 154 -13.63 5.59 -19.28
CA ALA A 154 -15.00 5.08 -19.47
C ALA A 154 -15.07 4.00 -20.54
#